data_AF-A0A2M7VAR3-F1
#
_entry.id   AF-A0A2M7VAR3-F1
#
_cell.length_a   1.000
_cell.length_b   1.000
_cell.length_c   1.000
_cell.angle_alpha   90.00
_cell.angle_beta   90.00
_cell.angle_gamma   90.00
#
_symmetry.space_group_name_H-M   'P 1'
#
loop_
_entity.id
_entity.type
_entity.pdbx_description
1 polymer ?
#
loop_
_entity_poly.entity_id
_entity_poly.type
_entity_poly.pdbx_seq_one_letter_code
_entity_poly.pdbx_strand_id
1 'polypeptide(L)'
;MEKINLQFLQSELNRVCEWIKFSDKKTGFLSAYYSTIFGLLISQKESILNNILNYQKWMFALYLFIFIAVIISFIIGMYFLFKSIFPRLKNSFTDKSLFYFGHIAKTKFIDFSKKMQELNEDEAEKQVIEQIYTNSIIANQKMKNVQISIKSFVVLVILVLSLILSSRTW
;
A
#
# COMPACT_ATOMS: atom_id res chain seq x y z
N MET A 1 3.56 4.41 39.54
CA MET A 1 2.99 3.96 38.26
C MET A 1 3.42 2.53 38.06
N GLU A 2 2.48 1.62 37.84
CA GLU A 2 2.79 0.21 37.60
C GLU A 2 3.56 0.11 36.28
N LYS A 3 4.71 -0.57 36.29
CA LYS A 3 5.57 -0.70 35.12
C LYS A 3 4.81 -1.55 34.09
N ILE A 4 4.72 -1.06 32.86
CA ILE A 4 4.15 -1.82 31.74
C ILE A 4 4.98 -3.10 31.58
N ASN A 5 4.34 -4.26 31.62
CA ASN A 5 5.06 -5.54 31.49
C ASN A 5 5.33 -5.90 30.03
N LEU A 6 6.30 -6.79 29.83
CA LEU A 6 6.71 -7.26 28.50
C LEU A 6 5.56 -7.91 27.71
N GLN A 7 4.63 -8.60 28.39
CA GLN A 7 3.48 -9.24 27.77
C GLN A 7 2.55 -8.22 27.09
N PHE A 8 2.29 -7.08 27.75
CA PHE A 8 1.54 -5.98 27.17
C PHE A 8 2.24 -5.44 25.91
N LEU A 9 3.55 -5.19 25.97
CA LEU A 9 4.32 -4.71 24.82
C LEU A 9 4.26 -5.68 23.63
N GLN A 10 4.35 -6.98 23.88
CA GLN A 10 4.19 -8.00 22.84
C GLN A 10 2.79 -7.98 22.21
N SER A 11 1.74 -7.80 23.01
CA SER A 11 0.37 -7.68 22.51
C SER A 11 0.19 -6.45 21.61
N GLU A 12 0.82 -5.33 21.98
CA GLU A 12 0.81 -4.09 21.20
C GLU A 12 1.57 -4.24 19.88
N LEU A 13 2.75 -4.87 19.91
CA LEU A 13 3.50 -5.19 18.69
C LEU A 13 2.67 -6.06 17.74
N ASN A 14 2.00 -7.09 18.27
CA ASN A 14 1.11 -7.94 17.48
C ASN A 14 -0.04 -7.14 16.85
N ARG A 15 -0.66 -6.22 17.60
CA ARG A 15 -1.72 -5.35 17.08
C ARG A 15 -1.24 -4.49 15.90
N VAL A 16 -0.04 -3.92 16.00
CA VAL A 16 0.55 -3.13 14.91
C VAL A 16 0.86 -4.00 13.69
N CYS A 17 1.38 -5.20 13.89
CA CYS A 17 1.59 -6.19 12.82
C CYS A 17 0.27 -6.57 12.13
N GLU A 18 -0.82 -6.72 12.89
CA GLU A 18 -2.14 -6.94 12.31
C GLU A 18 -2.60 -5.75 11.45
N TRP A 19 -2.38 -4.50 11.87
CA TRP A 19 -2.69 -3.33 11.02
C TRP A 19 -1.94 -3.33 9.68
N ILE A 20 -0.69 -3.78 9.67
CA ILE A 20 0.07 -3.98 8.43
C ILE A 20 -0.61 -5.04 7.56
N LYS A 21 -0.95 -6.20 8.13
CA LYS A 21 -1.66 -7.28 7.41
C LYS A 21 -3.02 -6.82 6.87
N PHE A 22 -3.77 -6.04 7.65
CA PHE A 22 -5.04 -5.46 7.19
C PHE A 22 -4.84 -4.50 6.02
N SER A 23 -3.80 -3.67 6.05
CA SER A 23 -3.43 -2.83 4.91
C SER A 23 -3.12 -3.67 3.67
N ASP A 24 -2.31 -4.72 3.81
CA ASP A 24 -1.93 -5.59 2.69
C ASP A 24 -3.13 -6.34 2.11
N LYS A 25 -4.06 -6.80 2.95
CA LYS A 25 -5.34 -7.40 2.53
C LYS A 25 -6.19 -6.40 1.73
N LYS A 26 -6.33 -5.15 2.20
CA LYS A 26 -7.05 -4.11 1.47
C LYS A 26 -6.42 -3.83 0.11
N THR A 27 -5.09 -3.81 0.03
CA THR A 27 -4.39 -3.64 -1.25
C THR A 27 -4.66 -4.81 -2.20
N GLY A 28 -4.59 -6.06 -1.70
CA GLY A 28 -4.90 -7.24 -2.52
C GLY A 28 -6.34 -7.28 -3.01
N PHE A 29 -7.29 -6.81 -2.19
CA PHE A 29 -8.68 -6.64 -2.64
C PHE A 29 -8.78 -5.55 -3.72
N LEU A 30 -8.17 -4.39 -3.49
CA LEU A 30 -8.19 -3.25 -4.41
C LEU A 30 -7.54 -3.56 -5.77
N SER A 31 -6.49 -4.39 -5.82
CA SER A 31 -5.84 -4.78 -7.07
C SER A 31 -6.79 -5.52 -8.01
N ALA A 32 -7.67 -6.39 -7.49
CA ALA A 32 -8.66 -7.09 -8.29
C ALA A 32 -9.64 -6.12 -8.98
N TYR A 33 -10.02 -5.02 -8.30
CA TYR A 33 -10.84 -3.98 -8.89
C TYR A 33 -10.09 -3.18 -9.97
N TYR A 34 -8.82 -2.83 -9.75
CA TYR A 34 -7.98 -2.22 -10.80
C TYR A 34 -7.86 -3.12 -12.03
N SER A 35 -7.64 -4.43 -11.84
CA SER A 35 -7.62 -5.41 -12.94
C SER A 35 -8.95 -5.46 -13.69
N THR A 36 -10.08 -5.36 -12.98
CA THR A 36 -11.41 -5.33 -13.60
C THR A 36 -11.58 -4.09 -14.48
N ILE A 37 -11.23 -2.90 -13.98
CA ILE A 37 -11.30 -1.66 -14.78
C ILE A 37 -10.34 -1.72 -15.97
N PHE A 38 -9.13 -2.25 -15.77
CA PHE A 38 -8.17 -2.43 -16.86
C PHE A 38 -8.71 -3.36 -17.96
N GLY A 39 -9.34 -4.49 -17.57
CA GLY A 39 -10.02 -5.38 -18.51
C GLY A 39 -11.12 -4.69 -19.30
N LEU A 40 -11.98 -3.90 -18.62
CA LEU A 40 -13.04 -3.13 -19.28
C LEU A 40 -12.49 -2.12 -20.30
N LEU A 41 -11.40 -1.42 -19.96
CA LEU A 41 -10.74 -0.47 -20.87
C LEU A 41 -10.19 -1.17 -22.12
N ILE A 42 -9.59 -2.36 -21.96
CA ILE A 42 -9.12 -3.16 -23.08
C ILE A 42 -10.29 -3.62 -23.96
N SER A 43 -11.38 -4.10 -23.37
CA SER A 43 -12.55 -4.56 -24.10
C SER A 43 -13.22 -3.43 -24.91
N GLN A 44 -13.18 -2.20 -24.41
CA GLN A 44 -13.80 -1.03 -25.06
C GLN A 44 -12.84 -0.25 -25.96
N LYS A 45 -11.60 -0.71 -26.16
CA LYS A 45 -10.54 0.06 -26.84
C LYS A 45 -10.95 0.58 -28.22
N GLU A 46 -11.64 -0.24 -29.02
CA GLU A 46 -12.02 0.13 -30.40
C GLU A 46 -13.09 1.22 -30.41
N SER A 47 -14.12 1.09 -29.57
CA SER A 47 -15.13 2.12 -29.38
C SER A 47 -14.50 3.42 -28.91
N ILE A 48 -13.57 3.35 -27.95
CA ILE A 48 -12.89 4.54 -27.43
C ILE A 48 -12.07 5.23 -28.52
N LEU A 49 -11.29 4.48 -29.30
CA LEU A 49 -10.43 5.02 -30.36
C LEU A 49 -11.23 5.60 -31.52
N ASN A 50 -12.29 4.91 -31.96
CA ASN A 50 -13.14 5.39 -33.06
C ASN A 50 -13.81 6.72 -32.70
N ASN A 51 -14.27 6.87 -31.46
CA ASN A 51 -14.89 8.11 -31.01
C ASN A 51 -13.91 9.27 -30.92
N ILE A 52 -12.65 9.02 -30.55
CA ILE A 52 -11.59 10.05 -30.62
C ILE A 52 -11.43 10.57 -32.06
N LEU A 53 -11.54 9.72 -33.07
CA LEU A 53 -11.34 10.14 -34.47
C LEU A 53 -12.57 10.82 -35.08
N ASN A 54 -13.78 10.52 -34.57
CA ASN A 54 -15.04 10.92 -35.20
C ASN A 54 -15.70 12.17 -34.57
N TYR A 55 -15.29 12.60 -33.37
CA TYR A 55 -15.90 13.76 -32.72
C TYR A 55 -15.57 15.10 -33.40
N GLN A 56 -16.57 16.00 -33.44
CA GLN A 56 -16.38 17.39 -33.83
C GLN A 56 -15.53 18.16 -32.79
N LYS A 57 -14.84 19.22 -33.23
CA LYS A 57 -13.72 19.89 -32.52
C LYS A 57 -13.88 20.04 -30.99
N TRP A 58 -15.00 20.55 -30.48
CA TRP A 58 -15.16 20.78 -29.03
C TRP A 58 -15.42 19.49 -28.24
N MET A 59 -16.19 18.55 -28.79
CA MET A 59 -16.44 17.24 -28.19
C MET A 59 -15.18 16.39 -28.18
N PHE A 60 -14.36 16.50 -29.23
CA PHE A 60 -13.05 15.87 -29.31
C PHE A 60 -12.16 16.31 -28.14
N ALA A 61 -12.05 17.62 -27.90
CA ALA A 61 -11.21 18.15 -26.82
C ALA A 61 -11.67 17.66 -25.43
N LEU A 62 -12.98 17.65 -25.17
CA LEU A 62 -13.54 17.16 -23.91
C LEU A 62 -13.30 15.65 -23.73
N TYR A 63 -13.55 14.85 -24.77
CA TYR A 63 -13.37 13.40 -24.72
C TYR A 63 -11.90 13.03 -24.52
N LEU A 64 -10.99 13.70 -25.23
CA LEU A 64 -9.54 13.53 -25.08
C LEU A 64 -9.08 13.90 -23.66
N PHE A 65 -9.61 14.99 -23.09
CA PHE A 65 -9.33 15.37 -21.71
C PHE A 65 -9.75 14.29 -20.71
N ILE A 66 -10.97 13.75 -20.84
CA ILE A 66 -11.46 12.66 -19.99
C ILE A 66 -10.57 11.41 -20.14
N PHE A 67 -10.20 11.06 -21.38
CA PHE A 67 -9.32 9.92 -21.65
C PHE A 67 -7.95 10.07 -20.98
N ILE A 68 -7.33 11.25 -21.08
CA ILE A 68 -6.06 11.55 -20.41
C ILE A 68 -6.22 11.47 -18.88
N ALA A 69 -7.33 12.01 -18.34
CA ALA A 69 -7.62 11.95 -16.91
C ALA A 69 -7.79 10.50 -16.40
N VAL A 70 -8.39 9.61 -17.20
CA VAL A 70 -8.47 8.16 -16.92
C VAL A 70 -7.06 7.57 -16.79
N ILE A 71 -6.17 7.83 -17.75
CA ILE A 71 -4.80 7.31 -17.75
C ILE A 71 -4.04 7.80 -16.51
N ILE A 72 -4.10 9.11 -16.23
CA ILE A 72 -3.41 9.70 -15.08
C ILE A 72 -3.94 9.10 -13.77
N SER A 73 -5.26 9.00 -13.61
CA SER A 73 -5.89 8.42 -12.41
C SER A 73 -5.52 6.96 -12.22
N PHE A 74 -5.46 6.18 -13.31
CA PHE A 74 -5.03 4.79 -13.29
C PHE A 74 -3.56 4.66 -12.84
N ILE A 75 -2.65 5.44 -13.43
CA ILE A 75 -1.22 5.39 -13.12
C ILE A 75 -0.96 5.80 -11.66
N ILE A 76 -1.56 6.91 -11.21
CA ILE A 76 -1.43 7.36 -9.81
C ILE A 76 -1.95 6.28 -8.86
N GLY A 77 -3.13 5.75 -9.17
CA GLY A 77 -3.77 4.69 -8.41
C GLY A 77 -2.91 3.45 -8.24
N MET A 78 -2.36 2.95 -9.35
CA MET A 78 -1.46 1.79 -9.39
C MET A 78 -0.12 2.07 -8.69
N TYR A 79 0.45 3.26 -8.86
CA TYR A 79 1.69 3.64 -8.16
C TYR A 79 1.53 3.54 -6.64
N PHE A 80 0.46 4.11 -6.08
CA PHE A 80 0.21 4.04 -4.64
C PHE A 80 -0.21 2.63 -4.18
N LEU A 81 -0.89 1.86 -5.03
CA LEU A 81 -1.19 0.45 -4.80
C LEU A 81 0.11 -0.34 -4.59
N PHE A 82 1.04 -0.31 -5.54
CA PHE A 82 2.32 -1.01 -5.44
C PHE A 82 3.19 -0.50 -4.28
N LYS A 83 3.22 0.82 -4.06
CA LYS A 83 3.96 1.44 -2.94
C LYS A 83 3.45 0.98 -1.57
N SER A 84 2.20 0.51 -1.47
CA SER A 84 1.66 -0.04 -0.22
C SER A 84 2.11 -1.47 0.07
N ILE A 85 2.42 -2.28 -0.96
CA ILE A 85 2.88 -3.67 -0.81
C ILE A 85 4.40 -3.74 -0.67
N PHE A 86 5.12 -2.79 -1.29
CA PHE A 86 6.58 -2.84 -1.35
C PHE A 86 7.19 -2.96 0.05
N PRO A 87 8.06 -3.97 0.30
CA PRO A 87 8.57 -4.25 1.62
C PRO A 87 9.41 -3.08 2.13
N ARG A 88 9.16 -2.68 3.38
CA ARG A 88 9.92 -1.63 4.06
C ARG A 88 10.82 -2.28 5.11
N LEU A 89 12.09 -2.40 4.76
CA LEU A 89 13.13 -2.92 5.64
C LEU A 89 13.76 -1.76 6.40
N LYS A 90 13.02 -1.20 7.37
CA LYS A 90 13.54 -0.13 8.24
C LYS A 90 13.68 -0.67 9.65
N ASN A 91 14.81 -0.38 10.27
CA ASN A 91 15.02 -0.47 11.71
C ASN A 91 15.58 0.89 12.16
N SER A 92 14.84 1.61 13.00
CA SER A 92 14.99 3.08 13.05
C SER A 92 16.01 3.57 14.08
N PHE A 93 16.35 2.79 15.11
CA PHE A 93 17.17 3.28 16.22
C PHE A 93 18.30 2.33 16.63
N THR A 94 18.14 1.02 16.42
CA THR A 94 19.14 0.04 16.84
C THR A 94 19.42 -0.95 15.72
N ASP A 95 20.53 -0.79 15.01
CA ASP A 95 20.96 -1.73 13.95
C ASP A 95 21.15 -3.19 14.44
N LYS A 96 21.13 -3.41 15.76
CA LYS A 96 21.44 -4.67 16.44
C LYS A 96 20.27 -5.30 17.21
N SER A 97 19.02 -5.02 16.86
CA SER A 97 17.87 -5.64 17.55
C SER A 97 17.86 -7.16 17.36
N LEU A 98 17.69 -7.90 18.46
CA LEU A 98 17.53 -9.36 18.50
C LEU A 98 16.11 -9.81 18.10
N PHE A 99 15.16 -8.88 17.93
CA PHE A 99 13.79 -9.15 17.48
C PHE A 99 13.55 -8.71 16.02
N TYR A 100 14.46 -7.94 15.42
CA TYR A 100 14.35 -7.54 14.03
C TYR A 100 14.93 -8.61 13.09
N PHE A 101 14.07 -9.21 12.26
CA PHE A 101 14.48 -10.28 11.35
C PHE A 101 15.64 -9.91 10.42
N GLY A 102 15.73 -8.65 9.99
CA GLY A 102 16.80 -8.19 9.10
C GLY A 102 18.18 -8.15 9.75
N HIS A 103 18.25 -7.99 11.08
CA HIS A 103 19.49 -8.09 11.84
C HIS A 103 19.80 -9.56 12.19
N ILE A 104 18.79 -10.33 12.60
CA ILE A 104 18.93 -11.77 12.90
C ILE A 104 19.50 -12.50 11.68
N ALA A 105 18.97 -12.26 10.48
CA ALA A 105 19.41 -12.89 9.24
C ALA A 105 20.88 -12.59 8.86
N LYS A 106 21.46 -11.51 9.40
CA LYS A 106 22.86 -11.10 9.18
C LYS A 106 23.80 -11.55 10.31
N THR A 107 23.27 -12.17 11.35
CA THR A 107 24.02 -12.57 12.55
C THR A 107 24.26 -14.08 12.54
N LYS A 108 25.47 -14.54 12.85
CA LYS A 108 25.75 -15.97 12.99
C LYS A 108 24.93 -16.55 14.13
N PHE A 109 24.44 -17.78 13.97
CA PHE A 109 23.61 -18.45 14.96
C PHE A 109 24.24 -18.49 16.37
N ILE A 110 25.54 -18.80 16.46
CA ILE A 110 26.26 -18.86 17.74
C ILE A 110 26.23 -17.50 18.45
N ASP A 111 26.49 -16.42 17.72
CA ASP A 111 26.48 -15.06 18.27
C ASP A 111 25.06 -14.61 18.66
N PHE A 112 24.07 -14.95 17.83
CA PHE A 112 22.67 -14.67 18.13
C PHE A 112 22.20 -15.41 19.39
N SER A 113 22.47 -16.72 19.47
CA SER A 113 22.10 -17.55 20.62
C SER A 113 22.72 -17.04 21.91
N LYS A 114 24.02 -16.68 21.88
CA LYS A 114 24.70 -16.11 23.04
C LYS A 114 24.05 -14.81 23.49
N LYS A 115 23.85 -13.85 22.57
CA LYS A 115 23.22 -12.56 22.89
C LYS A 115 21.79 -12.71 23.39
N MET A 116 21.04 -13.69 22.87
CA MET A 116 19.68 -13.97 23.30
C MET A 116 19.62 -14.52 24.73
N GLN A 117 20.59 -15.35 25.13
CA GLN A 117 20.70 -15.86 26.50
C GLN A 117 21.16 -14.80 27.50
N GLU A 118 21.95 -13.82 27.05
CA GLU A 118 22.45 -12.70 27.85
C GLU A 118 21.46 -11.52 27.94
N LEU A 119 20.35 -11.56 27.18
CA LEU A 119 19.36 -10.48 27.11
C LEU A 119 18.59 -10.35 28.43
N ASN A 120 18.68 -9.18 29.06
CA ASN A 120 17.87 -8.85 30.25
C ASN A 120 16.49 -8.27 29.87
N GLU A 121 15.59 -8.24 30.85
CA GLU A 121 14.20 -7.82 30.66
C GLU A 121 14.08 -6.34 30.20
N ASP A 122 14.86 -5.43 30.80
CA ASP A 122 14.84 -4.01 30.43
C ASP A 122 15.31 -3.78 28.98
N GLU A 123 16.34 -4.52 28.53
CA GLU A 123 16.79 -4.50 27.14
C GLU A 123 15.75 -5.10 26.19
N ALA A 124 15.07 -6.17 26.61
CA ALA A 124 14.00 -6.77 25.83
C ALA A 124 12.82 -5.79 25.65
N GLU A 125 12.36 -5.16 26.74
CA GLU A 125 11.31 -4.13 26.72
C GLU A 125 11.66 -3.01 25.74
N LYS A 126 12.88 -2.46 25.83
CA LYS A 126 13.35 -1.38 24.97
C LYS A 126 13.34 -1.77 23.49
N GLN A 127 13.77 -2.98 23.16
CA GLN A 127 13.76 -3.46 21.78
C GLN A 127 12.35 -3.70 21.25
N VAL A 128 11.42 -4.21 22.08
CA VAL A 128 10.01 -4.37 21.67
C VAL A 128 9.36 -3.01 21.43
N ILE A 129 9.61 -2.01 22.29
CA ILE A 129 9.12 -0.63 22.11
C ILE A 129 9.62 -0.05 20.78
N GLU A 130 10.89 -0.28 20.42
CA GLU A 130 11.42 0.14 19.13
C GLU A 130 10.69 -0.52 17.95
N GLN A 131 10.38 -1.81 18.05
CA GLN A 131 9.63 -2.54 17.02
C GLN A 131 8.20 -2.01 16.91
N ILE A 132 7.52 -1.71 18.04
CA ILE A 132 6.18 -1.08 18.03
C ILE A 132 6.24 0.24 17.26
N TYR A 133 7.20 1.11 17.59
CA TYR A 133 7.34 2.41 16.94
C TYR A 133 7.65 2.28 15.44
N THR A 134 8.64 1.45 15.09
CA THR A 134 9.06 1.27 13.70
C THR A 134 7.93 0.66 12.86
N ASN A 135 7.26 -0.38 13.35
CA ASN A 135 6.14 -0.99 12.65
C ASN A 135 4.92 -0.05 12.58
N SER A 136 4.72 0.84 13.55
CA SER A 136 3.65 1.84 13.50
C SER A 136 3.86 2.85 12.37
N ILE A 137 5.12 3.29 12.15
CA ILE A 137 5.46 4.14 11.00
C ILE A 137 5.17 3.41 9.68
N ILE A 138 5.53 2.12 9.59
CA ILE A 138 5.29 1.30 8.41
C ILE A 138 3.77 1.17 8.16
N ALA A 139 3.01 0.80 9.20
CA ALA A 139 1.56 0.65 9.14
C ALA A 139 0.87 1.94 8.68
N ASN A 140 1.21 3.08 9.30
CA ASN A 140 0.65 4.38 8.94
C ASN A 140 0.91 4.73 7.47
N GLN A 141 2.15 4.56 7.00
CA GLN A 141 2.49 4.89 5.62
C GLN A 141 1.84 3.95 4.60
N LYS A 142 1.74 2.65 4.90
CA LYS A 142 1.01 1.70 4.05
C LYS A 142 -0.47 2.09 3.96
N MET A 143 -1.11 2.38 5.10
CA MET A 143 -2.52 2.77 5.15
C MET A 143 -2.78 4.08 4.38
N LYS A 144 -1.90 5.07 4.47
CA LYS A 144 -1.98 6.30 3.66
C LYS A 144 -1.88 6.02 2.16
N ASN A 145 -0.96 5.16 1.75
CA ASN A 145 -0.84 4.78 0.34
C ASN A 145 -2.12 4.06 -0.15
N VAL A 146 -2.68 3.14 0.64
CA VAL A 146 -3.97 2.49 0.34
C VAL A 146 -5.08 3.52 0.21
N GLN A 147 -5.17 4.48 1.11
CA GLN A 147 -6.18 5.53 1.06
C GLN A 147 -6.09 6.36 -0.24
N ILE A 148 -4.88 6.74 -0.66
CA ILE A 148 -4.68 7.48 -1.92
C ILE A 148 -5.06 6.61 -3.13
N SER A 149 -4.69 5.33 -3.12
CA SER A 149 -5.06 4.39 -4.19
C SER A 149 -6.58 4.19 -4.28
N ILE A 150 -7.30 4.12 -3.15
CA ILE A 150 -8.77 4.05 -3.11
C ILE A 150 -9.39 5.33 -3.69
N LYS A 151 -8.92 6.51 -3.27
CA LYS A 151 -9.44 7.79 -3.80
C LYS A 151 -9.24 7.88 -5.31
N SER A 152 -8.06 7.49 -5.79
CA SER A 152 -7.73 7.45 -7.22
C SER A 152 -8.62 6.46 -7.97
N PHE A 153 -8.92 5.31 -7.36
CA PHE A 153 -9.81 4.30 -7.92
C PHE A 153 -11.25 4.82 -8.08
N VAL A 154 -11.78 5.51 -7.07
CA VAL A 154 -13.13 6.11 -7.16
C VAL A 154 -13.21 7.14 -8.30
N VAL A 155 -12.21 8.02 -8.41
CA VAL A 155 -12.12 8.98 -9.52
C VAL A 155 -12.04 8.26 -10.86
N LEU A 156 -11.19 7.22 -10.95
CA LEU A 156 -11.05 6.41 -12.15
C LEU A 156 -12.39 5.78 -12.58
N VAL A 157 -13.16 5.21 -11.67
CA VAL A 157 -14.47 4.62 -11.98
C VAL A 157 -15.41 5.67 -12.58
N ILE A 158 -15.50 6.86 -11.98
CA ILE A 158 -16.36 7.95 -12.48
C ILE A 158 -15.93 8.39 -13.89
N LEU A 159 -14.63 8.52 -14.13
CA LEU A 159 -14.08 8.90 -15.43
C LEU A 159 -14.32 7.83 -16.49
N VAL A 160 -14.14 6.55 -16.15
CA VAL A 160 -14.39 5.43 -17.07
C VAL A 160 -15.87 5.33 -17.44
N LEU A 161 -16.77 5.51 -16.48
CA LEU A 161 -18.21 5.54 -16.76
C LEU A 161 -18.57 6.71 -17.67
N SER A 162 -18.02 7.91 -17.41
CA SER A 162 -18.21 9.08 -18.28
C SER A 162 -17.71 8.82 -19.71
N LEU A 163 -16.55 8.16 -19.84
CA LEU A 163 -15.95 7.80 -21.13
C LEU A 163 -16.84 6.81 -21.91
N ILE A 164 -17.35 5.77 -21.25
CA ILE A 164 -18.21 4.75 -21.88
C ILE A 164 -19.62 5.29 -22.19
N LEU A 165 -20.18 6.16 -21.34
CA LEU A 165 -21.49 6.73 -21.59
C LEU A 165 -21.46 7.72 -22.76
N SER A 166 -20.42 8.56 -22.83
CA SER A 166 -20.22 9.42 -23.99
C SER A 166 -19.99 8.59 -25.26
N SER A 167 -19.37 7.41 -25.17
CA SER A 167 -19.13 6.54 -26.32
C SER A 167 -20.38 5.85 -26.89
N ARG A 168 -21.52 5.87 -26.19
CA ARG A 168 -22.77 5.18 -26.57
C ARG A 168 -23.89 6.10 -27.04
N THR A 169 -23.82 7.40 -26.75
CA THR A 169 -24.92 8.34 -26.97
C THR A 169 -24.94 9.00 -28.34
N TRP A 170 -24.02 8.62 -29.24
CA TRP A 170 -23.85 9.16 -30.60
C TRP A 170 -23.37 8.06 -31.54
#